data_AF-A0A256WI95-F1
#
_entry.id   AF-A0A256WI95-F1
#
_cell.length_a   1.000
_cell.length_b   1.000
_cell.length_c   1.000
_cell.angle_alpha   90.00
_cell.angle_beta   90.00
_cell.angle_gamma   90.00
#
_symmetry.space_group_name_H-M   'P 1'
#
loop_
_entity.id
_entity.type
_entity.pdbx_description
1 polymer ?
#
loop_
_entity_poly.entity_id
_entity_poly.type
_entity_poly.pdbx_seq_one_letter_code
_entity_poly.pdbx_strand_id
1 'polypeptide(L)'
;NHIFQKEHLLETWFKLLDLEYWGQQPDIYLDDQEIQSYKKLYKSDKPIMVIQPHGGASPEVPYNWVRDIPPKITKKLIEKYKDTHTIYLIKNPKQPKYKDVKEEIGSIRRVAILLSMAEKRYLIDSFAQHLAMALRKPSTVFWIGTNPKVFGYDIHNNIKANPFQLETNSGLYHGRNLTEVIESLPYVNEDCIFDVEKII
;
A
#
# COMPACT_ATOMS: atom_id res chain seq x y z
N ASN A 1 1.37 -23.29 -1.88
CA ASN A 1 0.94 -23.11 -3.28
C ASN A 1 0.83 -21.64 -3.71
N HIS A 2 0.88 -20.67 -2.79
CA HIS A 2 0.83 -19.23 -3.10
C HIS A 2 1.90 -18.75 -4.10
N ILE A 3 3.07 -19.38 -4.16
CA ILE A 3 4.14 -19.10 -5.15
C ILE A 3 3.60 -19.24 -6.58
N PHE A 4 2.73 -20.22 -6.82
CA PHE A 4 2.05 -20.46 -8.08
C PHE A 4 0.72 -19.68 -8.20
N GLN A 5 0.44 -18.77 -7.26
CA GLN A 5 -0.76 -17.94 -7.19
C GLN A 5 -2.07 -18.74 -7.14
N LYS A 6 -2.02 -19.97 -6.61
CA LYS A 6 -3.18 -20.89 -6.55
C LYS A 6 -4.03 -20.74 -5.28
N GLU A 7 -3.53 -20.04 -4.28
CA GLU A 7 -4.19 -19.85 -2.98
C GLU A 7 -3.71 -18.56 -2.33
N HIS A 8 -4.48 -18.09 -1.35
CA HIS A 8 -4.09 -16.92 -0.55
C HIS A 8 -2.89 -17.24 0.35
N LEU A 9 -2.06 -16.23 0.66
CA LEU A 9 -0.88 -16.41 1.51
C LEU A 9 -1.25 -16.97 2.89
N LEU A 10 -2.36 -16.52 3.48
CA LEU A 10 -2.86 -17.04 4.75
C LEU A 10 -3.09 -18.55 4.69
N GLU A 11 -3.75 -19.04 3.64
CA GLU A 11 -3.98 -20.49 3.47
C GLU A 11 -2.66 -21.27 3.46
N THR A 12 -1.62 -20.74 2.79
CA THR A 12 -0.30 -21.40 2.86
C THR A 12 0.23 -21.45 4.28
N TRP A 13 0.19 -20.34 5.03
CA TRP A 13 0.74 -20.32 6.40
C TRP A 13 0.03 -21.29 7.32
N PHE A 14 -1.30 -21.37 7.24
CA PHE A 14 -2.08 -22.34 8.00
C PHE A 14 -1.67 -23.77 7.65
N LYS A 15 -1.56 -24.11 6.36
CA LYS A 15 -1.08 -25.43 5.91
C LYS A 15 0.34 -25.76 6.39
N LEU A 16 1.25 -24.78 6.37
CA LEU A 16 2.64 -24.95 6.82
C LEU A 16 2.74 -25.23 8.33
N LEU A 17 1.80 -24.70 9.10
CA LEU A 17 1.75 -24.85 10.56
C LEU A 17 0.83 -26.00 11.01
N ASP A 18 0.28 -26.77 10.07
CA ASP A 18 -0.71 -27.83 10.33
C ASP A 18 -1.96 -27.31 11.09
N LEU A 19 -2.42 -26.11 10.70
CA LEU A 19 -3.59 -25.43 11.24
C LEU A 19 -4.72 -25.39 10.21
N GLU A 20 -5.95 -25.42 10.70
CA GLU A 20 -7.13 -25.34 9.85
C GLU A 20 -7.54 -23.89 9.55
N TYR A 21 -7.71 -23.60 8.26
CA TYR A 21 -8.10 -22.27 7.79
C TYR A 21 -9.60 -22.22 7.48
N TRP A 22 -10.30 -21.35 8.20
CA TRP A 22 -11.75 -21.13 8.14
C TRP A 22 -12.11 -19.76 7.57
N GLY A 23 -11.15 -19.08 6.93
CA GLY A 23 -11.33 -17.70 6.48
C GLY A 23 -10.93 -16.65 7.53
N GLN A 24 -10.12 -17.02 8.52
CA GLN A 24 -9.60 -16.07 9.52
C GLN A 24 -8.90 -14.89 8.84
N GLN A 25 -9.07 -13.71 9.42
CA GLN A 25 -8.49 -12.45 8.96
C GLN A 25 -7.57 -11.87 10.03
N PRO A 26 -6.59 -11.03 9.67
CA PRO A 26 -5.78 -10.36 10.67
C PRO A 26 -6.65 -9.44 11.54
N ASP A 27 -6.28 -9.31 12.81
CA ASP A 27 -6.87 -8.38 13.77
C ASP A 27 -5.77 -7.62 14.50
N ILE A 28 -6.11 -6.43 14.99
CA ILE A 28 -5.22 -5.65 15.85
C ILE A 28 -6.00 -5.14 17.07
N TYR A 29 -5.43 -5.38 18.25
CA TYR A 29 -5.99 -4.92 19.52
C TYR A 29 -5.19 -3.70 20.00
N LEU A 30 -5.91 -2.59 20.20
CA LEU A 30 -5.39 -1.30 20.66
C LEU A 30 -6.15 -0.94 21.94
N ASP A 31 -5.45 -0.59 23.00
CA ASP A 31 -6.09 -0.15 24.24
C ASP A 31 -6.56 1.31 24.14
N ASP A 32 -7.49 1.70 25.01
CA ASP A 32 -8.08 3.04 25.00
C ASP A 32 -7.04 4.13 25.25
N GLN A 33 -6.04 3.88 26.09
CA GLN A 33 -5.01 4.87 26.40
C GLN A 33 -4.12 5.13 25.19
N GLU A 34 -3.75 4.10 24.45
CA GLU A 34 -3.02 4.17 23.19
C GLU A 34 -3.84 4.93 22.12
N ILE A 35 -5.11 4.56 21.96
CA ILE A 35 -6.03 5.21 21.02
C ILE A 35 -6.09 6.71 21.31
N GLN A 36 -6.35 7.09 22.56
CA GLN A 36 -6.48 8.51 22.94
C GLN A 36 -5.16 9.27 22.83
N SER A 37 -4.04 8.62 23.13
CA SER A 37 -2.72 9.26 23.06
C SER A 37 -2.33 9.58 21.61
N TYR A 38 -2.52 8.64 20.69
CA TYR A 38 -2.17 8.85 19.28
C TYR A 38 -3.20 9.70 18.53
N LYS A 39 -4.50 9.63 18.86
CA LYS A 39 -5.52 10.52 18.25
C LYS A 39 -5.16 12.00 18.41
N LYS A 40 -4.56 12.40 19.53
CA LYS A 40 -4.13 13.78 19.81
C LYS A 40 -3.05 14.30 18.85
N LEU A 41 -2.31 13.39 18.20
CA LEU A 41 -1.28 13.74 17.20
C LEU A 41 -1.88 14.11 15.84
N TYR A 42 -3.13 13.70 15.58
CA TYR A 42 -3.79 13.81 14.29
C TYR A 42 -4.89 14.86 14.27
N LYS A 43 -4.53 16.10 14.60
CA LYS A 43 -5.44 17.23 14.53
C LYS A 43 -5.64 17.68 13.08
N SER A 44 -6.90 17.79 12.69
CA SER A 44 -7.30 18.28 11.37
C SER A 44 -8.71 18.85 11.41
N ASP A 45 -8.91 19.98 10.71
CA ASP A 45 -10.22 20.59 10.47
C ASP A 45 -10.90 20.03 9.19
N LYS A 46 -10.21 19.15 8.46
CA LYS A 46 -10.67 18.50 7.23
C LYS A 46 -10.71 16.97 7.42
N PRO A 47 -11.47 16.22 6.62
CA PRO A 47 -11.32 14.77 6.55
C PRO A 47 -9.86 14.36 6.31
N ILE A 48 -9.41 13.29 6.96
CA ILE A 48 -8.05 12.78 6.81
C ILE A 48 -7.97 11.86 5.59
N MET A 49 -6.97 12.08 4.74
CA MET A 49 -6.57 11.14 3.71
C MET A 49 -5.17 10.62 4.00
N VAL A 50 -4.94 9.33 3.77
CA VAL A 50 -3.65 8.69 3.97
C VAL A 50 -3.13 8.13 2.65
N ILE A 51 -1.85 8.35 2.38
CA ILE A 51 -1.15 7.76 1.24
C ILE A 51 0.07 7.00 1.76
N GLN A 52 0.23 5.73 1.37
CA GLN A 52 1.48 5.00 1.49
C GLN A 52 1.99 4.69 0.08
N PRO A 53 2.83 5.56 -0.53
CA PRO A 53 3.25 5.36 -1.91
C PRO A 53 4.48 4.47 -2.06
N HIS A 54 5.20 4.17 -0.97
CA HIS A 54 6.44 3.40 -1.05
C HIS A 54 6.46 2.21 -0.08
N GLY A 55 7.12 1.15 -0.51
CA GLY A 55 7.45 -0.02 0.30
C GLY A 55 8.72 0.16 1.12
N GLY A 56 9.14 -0.92 1.80
CA GLY A 56 10.40 -0.98 2.55
C GLY A 56 11.60 -1.38 1.68
N ALA A 57 11.73 -0.81 0.47
CA ALA A 57 12.91 -1.04 -0.36
C ALA A 57 14.18 -0.47 0.29
N SER A 58 15.36 -0.92 -0.17
CA SER A 58 16.65 -0.38 0.29
C SER A 58 16.63 1.15 0.24
N PRO A 59 17.16 1.86 1.25
CA PRO A 59 17.18 3.32 1.24
C PRO A 59 17.91 3.95 0.04
N GLU A 60 18.71 3.15 -0.66
CA GLU A 60 19.44 3.54 -1.88
C GLU A 60 18.55 3.53 -3.13
N VAL A 61 17.38 2.89 -3.06
CA VAL A 61 16.39 2.85 -4.14
C VAL A 61 15.26 3.81 -3.78
N PRO A 62 15.28 5.06 -4.29
CA PRO A 62 14.29 6.07 -3.94
C PRO A 62 12.87 5.75 -4.47
N TYR A 63 12.77 4.88 -5.47
CA TYR A 63 11.54 4.43 -6.08
C TYR A 63 11.70 3.01 -6.65
N ASN A 64 10.73 2.14 -6.37
CA ASN A 64 10.70 0.77 -6.85
C ASN A 64 9.40 0.50 -7.62
N TRP A 65 9.50 0.48 -8.95
CA TRP A 65 8.35 0.41 -9.86
C TRP A 65 7.47 -0.83 -9.66
N VAL A 66 7.97 -1.91 -9.06
CA VAL A 66 7.18 -3.14 -8.85
C VAL A 66 6.14 -3.02 -7.75
N ARG A 67 6.29 -2.05 -6.85
CA ARG A 67 5.46 -1.93 -5.65
C ARG A 67 4.99 -0.53 -5.36
N ASP A 68 5.79 0.47 -5.69
CA ASP A 68 5.53 1.84 -5.31
C ASP A 68 4.53 2.51 -6.25
N ILE A 69 3.71 3.41 -5.72
CA ILE A 69 2.86 4.28 -6.55
C ILE A 69 3.80 5.24 -7.29
N PRO A 70 3.69 5.38 -8.62
CA PRO A 70 4.56 6.29 -9.37
C PRO A 70 4.52 7.71 -8.81
N PRO A 71 5.66 8.43 -8.76
CA PRO A 71 5.72 9.77 -8.17
C PRO A 71 4.73 10.77 -8.79
N LYS A 72 4.51 10.70 -10.11
CA LYS A 72 3.54 11.56 -10.80
C LYS A 72 2.09 11.24 -10.40
N ILE A 73 1.76 9.97 -10.24
CA ILE A 73 0.44 9.53 -9.78
C ILE A 73 0.22 9.98 -8.33
N THR A 74 1.22 9.81 -7.46
CA THR A 74 1.19 10.32 -6.08
C THR A 74 0.94 11.83 -6.03
N LYS A 75 1.63 12.61 -6.88
CA LYS A 75 1.41 14.06 -6.98
C LYS A 75 -0.01 14.41 -7.42
N LYS A 76 -0.57 13.70 -8.40
CA LYS A 76 -1.96 13.92 -8.85
C LYS A 76 -2.98 13.63 -7.74
N LEU A 77 -2.77 12.56 -6.96
CA LEU A 77 -3.61 12.26 -5.79
C LEU A 77 -3.55 13.41 -4.77
N ILE A 78 -2.36 13.92 -4.48
CA ILE A 78 -2.19 15.05 -3.56
C ILE A 78 -2.90 16.29 -4.09
N GLU A 79 -2.65 16.65 -5.35
CA GLU A 79 -3.23 17.84 -5.98
C GLU A 79 -4.75 17.82 -5.97
N LYS A 80 -5.37 16.65 -6.22
CA LYS A 80 -6.84 16.52 -6.18
C LYS A 80 -7.43 16.79 -4.80
N TYR A 81 -6.75 16.33 -3.75
CA TYR A 81 -7.33 16.26 -2.40
C TYR A 81 -6.77 17.30 -1.42
N LYS A 82 -5.74 18.07 -1.76
CA LYS A 82 -5.09 19.05 -0.84
C LYS A 82 -6.07 20.09 -0.27
N ASP A 83 -7.07 20.48 -1.05
CA ASP A 83 -8.04 21.50 -0.63
C ASP A 83 -9.18 20.92 0.20
N THR A 84 -9.47 19.62 0.07
CA THR A 84 -10.60 18.96 0.74
C THR A 84 -10.19 18.08 1.91
N HIS A 85 -8.93 17.64 1.98
CA HIS A 85 -8.42 16.71 2.98
C HIS A 85 -7.14 17.22 3.63
N THR A 86 -6.89 16.80 4.88
CA THR A 86 -5.53 16.79 5.41
C THR A 86 -4.87 15.48 5.02
N ILE A 87 -3.81 15.58 4.22
CA ILE A 87 -3.13 14.42 3.67
C ILE A 87 -1.95 14.04 4.55
N TYR A 88 -1.93 12.78 5.01
CA TYR A 88 -0.78 12.17 5.68
C TYR A 88 -0.09 11.19 4.73
N LEU A 89 1.23 11.29 4.65
CA LEU A 89 2.08 10.45 3.82
C LEU A 89 2.88 9.49 4.72
N ILE A 90 2.53 8.20 4.70
CA ILE A 90 3.29 7.16 5.40
C ILE A 90 4.58 6.90 4.62
N LYS A 91 5.73 7.10 5.28
CA LYS A 91 7.05 6.94 4.63
C LYS A 91 8.19 6.66 5.61
N ASN A 92 9.33 6.27 5.08
CA ASN A 92 10.62 6.35 5.75
C ASN A 92 11.23 7.76 5.58
N PRO A 93 12.00 8.30 6.55
CA PRO A 93 12.66 9.60 6.42
C PRO A 93 13.52 9.79 5.16
N LYS A 94 14.12 8.72 4.62
CA LYS A 94 14.98 8.77 3.43
C LYS A 94 14.20 8.80 2.10
N GLN A 95 12.90 8.51 2.13
CA GLN A 95 12.06 8.50 0.92
C GLN A 95 11.71 9.93 0.46
N PRO A 96 11.26 10.09 -0.80
CA PRO A 96 10.93 11.40 -1.37
C PRO A 96 9.97 12.24 -0.52
N LYS A 97 10.15 13.55 -0.55
CA LYS A 97 9.26 14.53 0.10
C LYS A 97 8.25 15.05 -0.91
N TYR A 98 7.03 15.30 -0.44
CA TYR A 98 5.97 15.92 -1.23
C TYR A 98 5.50 17.20 -0.52
N LYS A 99 5.03 18.17 -1.30
CA LYS A 99 4.37 19.37 -0.75
C LYS A 99 2.92 19.01 -0.36
N ASP A 100 2.31 19.86 0.46
CA ASP A 100 0.88 19.77 0.83
C ASP A 100 0.48 18.48 1.55
N VAL A 101 1.44 17.83 2.20
CA VAL A 101 1.23 16.63 3.02
C VAL A 101 1.93 16.76 4.38
N LYS A 102 1.44 16.02 5.36
CA LYS A 102 2.11 15.77 6.65
C LYS A 102 2.81 14.42 6.60
N GLU A 103 4.10 14.36 6.91
CA GLU A 103 4.85 13.09 6.93
C GLU A 103 4.47 12.27 8.18
N GLU A 104 4.18 10.98 8.00
CA GLU A 104 3.99 10.01 9.08
C GLU A 104 5.12 8.97 9.03
N ILE A 105 6.01 9.04 10.02
CA ILE A 105 7.22 8.21 10.16
C ILE A 105 7.22 7.39 11.47
N GLY A 106 6.09 7.35 12.17
CA GLY A 106 5.94 6.70 13.46
C GLY A 106 5.77 5.19 13.40
N SER A 107 5.48 4.60 14.56
CA SER A 107 5.31 3.15 14.69
C SER A 107 4.06 2.63 13.96
N ILE A 108 4.04 1.32 13.69
CA ILE A 108 2.88 0.62 13.11
C ILE A 108 1.61 0.88 13.92
N ARG A 109 1.68 0.89 15.25
CA ARG A 109 0.52 1.13 16.12
C ARG A 109 0.00 2.56 16.02
N ARG A 110 0.92 3.53 15.90
CA ARG A 110 0.55 4.93 15.63
C ARG A 110 -0.12 5.08 14.26
N VAL A 111 0.43 4.44 13.23
CA VAL A 111 -0.18 4.37 11.89
C VAL A 111 -1.55 3.67 11.92
N ALA A 112 -1.76 2.68 12.78
CA ALA A 112 -3.06 2.03 12.95
C ALA A 112 -4.13 3.06 13.37
N ILE A 113 -3.79 3.94 14.31
CA ILE A 113 -4.69 5.00 14.75
C ILE A 113 -4.96 6.00 13.62
N LEU A 114 -3.94 6.41 12.88
CA LEU A 114 -4.11 7.27 11.70
C LEU A 114 -5.07 6.65 10.67
N LEU A 115 -4.86 5.37 10.32
CA LEU A 115 -5.72 4.65 9.38
C LEU A 115 -7.14 4.48 9.94
N SER A 116 -7.31 4.34 11.25
CA SER A 116 -8.62 4.23 11.88
C SER A 116 -9.45 5.53 11.76
N MET A 117 -8.77 6.68 11.74
CA MET A 117 -9.35 8.03 11.63
C MET A 117 -9.54 8.51 10.20
N ALA A 118 -8.79 7.95 9.24
CA ALA A 118 -8.84 8.39 7.85
C ALA A 118 -10.22 8.19 7.23
N GLU A 119 -10.66 9.13 6.41
CA GLU A 119 -11.80 8.91 5.52
C GLU A 119 -11.35 8.10 4.30
N LYS A 120 -10.17 8.45 3.74
CA LYS A 120 -9.64 7.89 2.49
C LYS A 120 -8.23 7.34 2.65
N ARG A 121 -7.91 6.23 1.97
CA ARG A 121 -6.62 5.53 2.04
C ARG A 121 -6.20 5.07 0.64
N TYR A 122 -5.04 5.51 0.17
CA TYR A 122 -4.37 5.03 -1.03
C TYR A 122 -3.07 4.34 -0.64
N LEU A 123 -3.04 3.02 -0.74
CA LEU A 123 -2.00 2.16 -0.20
C LEU A 123 -1.41 1.28 -1.31
N ILE A 124 -0.34 0.57 -1.01
CA ILE A 124 0.27 -0.44 -1.89
C ILE A 124 0.24 -1.80 -1.22
N ASP A 125 0.72 -2.83 -1.91
CA ASP A 125 1.04 -4.12 -1.31
C ASP A 125 2.19 -4.00 -0.27
N SER A 126 1.84 -3.54 0.92
CA SER A 126 2.73 -3.29 2.06
C SER A 126 1.93 -3.22 3.37
N PHE A 127 2.63 -3.04 4.49
CA PHE A 127 2.06 -3.21 5.83
C PHE A 127 0.75 -2.44 6.08
N ALA A 128 0.57 -1.24 5.52
CA ALA A 128 -0.62 -0.44 5.81
C ALA A 128 -1.91 -1.06 5.25
N GLN A 129 -1.87 -1.80 4.13
CA GLN A 129 -3.08 -2.45 3.60
C GLN A 129 -3.54 -3.59 4.53
N HIS A 130 -2.61 -4.41 5.02
CA HIS A 130 -2.93 -5.43 6.02
C HIS A 130 -3.41 -4.83 7.35
N LEU A 131 -2.83 -3.69 7.75
CA LEU A 131 -3.28 -2.97 8.94
C LEU A 131 -4.68 -2.37 8.76
N ALA A 132 -4.99 -1.84 7.58
CA ALA A 132 -6.32 -1.37 7.25
C ALA A 132 -7.34 -2.52 7.25
N MET A 133 -6.97 -3.71 6.74
CA MET A 133 -7.80 -4.91 6.89
C MET A 133 -8.02 -5.27 8.36
N ALA A 134 -6.98 -5.27 9.19
CA ALA A 134 -7.07 -5.57 10.61
C ALA A 134 -8.02 -4.61 11.38
N LEU A 135 -8.10 -3.36 10.92
CA LEU A 135 -9.03 -2.34 11.44
C LEU A 135 -10.41 -2.34 10.77
N ARG A 136 -10.65 -3.27 9.83
CA ARG A 136 -11.85 -3.34 8.97
C ARG A 136 -12.14 -2.01 8.27
N LYS A 137 -11.09 -1.37 7.74
CA LYS A 137 -11.17 -0.12 6.99
C LYS A 137 -10.97 -0.36 5.49
N PRO A 138 -12.04 -0.26 4.68
CA PRO A 138 -11.92 -0.25 3.23
C PRO A 138 -10.89 0.78 2.76
N SER A 139 -10.09 0.37 1.77
CA SER A 139 -8.95 1.13 1.26
C SER A 139 -8.83 0.91 -0.24
N THR A 140 -8.17 1.84 -0.94
CA THR A 140 -7.74 1.62 -2.32
C THR A 140 -6.29 1.16 -2.32
N VAL A 141 -6.01 0.01 -2.92
CA VAL A 141 -4.67 -0.62 -2.90
C VAL A 141 -4.17 -0.78 -4.33
N PHE A 142 -2.97 -0.28 -4.61
CA PHE A 142 -2.33 -0.36 -5.92
C PHE A 142 -1.42 -1.59 -6.00
N TRP A 143 -1.53 -2.34 -7.10
CA TRP A 143 -0.85 -3.60 -7.35
C TRP A 143 -0.13 -3.55 -8.71
N ILE A 144 1.20 -3.71 -8.72
CA ILE A 144 2.00 -3.70 -9.96
C ILE A 144 2.57 -5.09 -10.27
N GLY A 145 3.58 -5.56 -9.53
CA GLY A 145 4.16 -6.89 -9.76
C GLY A 145 3.70 -8.01 -8.82
N THR A 146 2.79 -7.71 -7.90
CA THR A 146 2.17 -8.71 -7.00
C THR A 146 0.67 -8.86 -7.29
N ASN A 147 0.05 -9.89 -6.72
CA ASN A 147 -1.34 -10.25 -7.02
C ASN A 147 -2.26 -10.09 -5.79
N PRO A 148 -3.33 -9.27 -5.86
CA PRO A 148 -4.28 -9.11 -4.77
C PRO A 148 -5.00 -10.41 -4.38
N LYS A 149 -5.11 -11.39 -5.27
CA LYS A 149 -5.68 -12.69 -4.92
C LYS A 149 -4.81 -13.48 -3.93
N VAL A 150 -3.51 -13.17 -3.88
CA VAL A 150 -2.54 -13.89 -3.06
C VAL A 150 -2.23 -13.12 -1.77
N PHE A 151 -2.12 -11.80 -1.85
CA PHE A 151 -1.67 -10.96 -0.73
C PHE A 151 -2.68 -9.90 -0.30
N GLY A 152 -3.78 -9.71 -1.04
CA GLY A 152 -4.78 -8.68 -0.80
C GLY A 152 -6.02 -9.20 -0.08
N TYR A 153 -6.98 -8.29 0.14
CA TYR A 153 -8.25 -8.61 0.79
C TYR A 153 -9.41 -8.03 -0.01
N ASP A 154 -10.55 -8.73 0.00
CA ASP A 154 -11.75 -8.34 -0.77
C ASP A 154 -12.43 -7.07 -0.24
N ILE A 155 -12.18 -6.68 1.02
CA ILE A 155 -12.66 -5.41 1.57
C ILE A 155 -12.03 -4.19 0.89
N HIS A 156 -10.92 -4.37 0.18
CA HIS A 156 -10.21 -3.29 -0.50
C HIS A 156 -10.64 -3.16 -1.95
N ASN A 157 -10.64 -1.92 -2.43
CA ASN A 157 -10.67 -1.63 -3.85
C ASN A 157 -9.26 -1.88 -4.42
N ASN A 158 -9.03 -3.08 -4.95
CA ASN A 158 -7.73 -3.52 -5.45
C ASN A 158 -7.53 -3.08 -6.91
N ILE A 159 -6.72 -2.05 -7.12
CA ILE A 159 -6.38 -1.50 -8.45
C ILE A 159 -5.14 -2.20 -8.99
N LYS A 160 -5.31 -2.96 -10.07
CA LYS A 160 -4.20 -3.58 -10.80
C LYS A 160 -3.61 -2.60 -11.81
N ALA A 161 -2.30 -2.67 -12.00
CA ALA A 161 -1.62 -1.95 -13.04
C ALA A 161 -2.12 -2.38 -14.43
N ASN A 162 -1.93 -1.49 -15.41
CA ASN A 162 -2.22 -1.77 -16.80
C ASN A 162 -1.37 -2.96 -17.32
N PRO A 163 -1.80 -3.64 -18.39
CA PRO A 163 -0.96 -4.63 -19.05
C PRO A 163 0.40 -4.06 -19.43
N PHE A 164 1.45 -4.89 -19.31
CA PHE A 164 2.80 -4.53 -19.75
C PHE A 164 2.82 -4.19 -21.24
N GLN A 165 3.63 -3.20 -21.58
CA GLN A 165 3.78 -2.70 -22.96
C GLN A 165 5.08 -3.19 -23.60
N LEU A 166 6.07 -3.53 -22.78
CA LEU A 166 7.38 -4.01 -23.21
C LEU A 166 7.59 -5.43 -22.70
N GLU A 167 8.30 -6.25 -23.48
CA GLU A 167 8.76 -7.55 -23.01
C GLU A 167 9.75 -7.37 -21.85
N THR A 168 9.64 -8.27 -20.88
CA THR A 168 10.37 -8.13 -19.62
C THR A 168 10.55 -9.53 -19.06
N ASN A 169 11.79 -9.95 -18.92
CA ASN A 169 12.10 -11.22 -18.29
C ASN A 169 12.43 -10.95 -16.82
N SER A 170 11.64 -11.48 -15.89
CA SER A 170 11.94 -11.36 -14.46
C SER A 170 13.12 -12.24 -14.05
N GLY A 171 13.58 -13.16 -14.91
CA GLY A 171 14.61 -14.14 -14.58
C GLY A 171 14.16 -15.15 -13.52
N LEU A 172 12.89 -15.08 -13.09
CA LEU A 172 12.30 -15.92 -12.06
C LEU A 172 11.42 -16.97 -12.70
N TYR A 173 11.38 -18.15 -12.06
CA TYR A 173 10.49 -19.22 -12.47
C TYR A 173 9.01 -18.80 -12.34
N HIS A 174 8.66 -17.99 -11.33
CA HIS A 174 7.32 -17.44 -11.12
C HIS A 174 7.39 -16.02 -10.54
N GLY A 175 6.53 -15.12 -11.04
CA GLY A 175 6.36 -13.77 -10.49
C GLY A 175 7.51 -12.80 -10.77
N ARG A 176 7.65 -11.78 -9.92
CA ARG A 176 8.70 -10.77 -9.93
C ARG A 176 9.32 -10.64 -8.54
N ASN A 177 10.54 -10.12 -8.46
CA ASN A 177 11.10 -9.74 -7.17
C ASN A 177 10.30 -8.57 -6.60
N LEU A 178 10.29 -8.45 -5.27
CA LEU A 178 9.67 -7.30 -4.61
C LEU A 178 10.44 -5.99 -4.85
N THR A 179 11.63 -6.06 -5.42
CA THR A 179 12.46 -4.94 -5.85
C THR A 179 13.08 -5.30 -7.19
N GLU A 180 12.92 -4.44 -8.19
CA GLU A 180 13.49 -4.61 -9.51
C GLU A 180 14.26 -3.35 -9.92
N VAL A 181 15.23 -3.51 -10.82
CA VAL A 181 15.97 -2.39 -11.41
C VAL A 181 15.06 -1.60 -12.36
N ILE A 182 15.33 -0.31 -12.53
CA ILE A 182 14.46 0.57 -13.35
C ILE A 182 14.51 0.19 -14.84
N GLU A 183 15.61 -0.40 -15.28
CA GLU A 183 15.83 -0.89 -16.64
C GLU A 183 14.90 -2.05 -17.01
N SER A 184 14.33 -2.76 -16.01
CA SER A 184 13.36 -3.83 -16.23
C SER A 184 11.90 -3.36 -16.24
N LEU A 185 11.67 -2.04 -16.14
CA LEU A 185 10.35 -1.42 -16.21
C LEU A 185 9.64 -1.80 -17.51
N PRO A 186 8.49 -2.48 -17.45
CA PRO A 186 7.83 -3.02 -18.64
C PRO A 186 6.81 -2.07 -19.27
N TYR A 187 7.06 -0.77 -19.13
CA TYR A 187 6.22 0.32 -19.61
C TYR A 187 7.11 1.36 -20.27
N VAL A 188 6.59 2.04 -21.31
CA VAL A 188 7.34 3.11 -21.99
C VAL A 188 7.62 4.29 -21.06
N ASN A 189 6.80 4.48 -20.02
CA ASN A 189 7.03 5.36 -18.90
C ASN A 189 6.17 4.95 -17.69
N GLU A 190 6.47 5.49 -16.51
CA GLU A 190 5.75 5.18 -15.26
C GLU A 190 4.28 5.64 -15.24
N ASP A 191 3.91 6.64 -16.05
CA ASP A 191 2.52 7.10 -16.14
C ASP A 191 1.61 6.07 -16.81
N CYS A 192 2.19 5.15 -17.58
CA CYS A 192 1.45 4.05 -18.19
C CYS A 192 1.08 2.94 -17.19
N ILE A 193 1.64 2.94 -15.98
CA ILE A 193 1.37 1.90 -14.97
C ILE A 193 -0.10 1.96 -14.51
N PHE A 194 -0.64 3.16 -14.27
CA PHE A 194 -2.00 3.35 -13.79
C PHE A 194 -2.71 4.49 -14.51
N ASP A 195 -3.97 4.26 -14.88
CA ASP A 195 -4.87 5.33 -15.33
C ASP A 195 -5.50 6.02 -14.11
N VAL A 196 -4.80 7.02 -13.57
CA VAL A 196 -5.22 7.75 -12.36
C VAL A 196 -6.59 8.41 -12.48
N GLU A 197 -6.98 8.87 -13.68
CA GLU A 197 -8.27 9.54 -13.88
C GLU A 197 -9.46 8.60 -13.65
N LYS A 198 -9.25 7.29 -13.83
CA LYS A 198 -10.24 6.25 -13.49
C LYS A 198 -10.26 5.86 -12.01
N ILE A 199 -9.25 6.25 -11.25
CA ILE A 199 -9.06 5.88 -9.84
C ILE A 199 -9.57 6.98 -8.90
N ILE A 200 -9.48 8.24 -9.35
CA ILE A 200 -9.69 9.40 -8.50
C ILE A 200 -11.14 9.78 -8.31
#